data_AF-A0A7X7JVI2-F1
#
_entry.id   AF-A0A7X7JVI2-F1
#
_cell.length_a   1.000
_cell.length_b   1.000
_cell.length_c   1.000
_cell.angle_alpha   90.00
_cell.angle_beta   90.00
_cell.angle_gamma   90.00
#
_symmetry.space_group_name_H-M   'P 1'
#
loop_
_entity.id
_entity.type
_entity.pdbx_description
1 polymer ?
#
loop_
_entity_poly.entity_id
_entity_poly.type
_entity_poly.pdbx_seq_one_letter_code
_entity_poly.pdbx_strand_id
1 'polypeptide(L)'
;MKAWLDNILKWPPVAHLMAANKRFNIRLGRQFAGAITYFSVLSLVPILMFTFAMIGMVLTVFQPELLESVRSTIDSVLSGADAELGEEDEDGSLAESVGGIVENALNNWRSIGIVALLTAAYSGSGWVGNLKRAVRMMWREVPVDEERKVNPVLNIGSNIVIFLGLLLCLIVGIAVAQAGSSASNLIVGWLGLEHVPGINGMLRVATIFMTFLASWILMAFLFLVLPDEKAHPRPWLIGVSLGALLITVLQQLAGTLVGVFSGNAAASLFGPIIIAMLLMNTVATVILMMAAWIGTDASVRSGIDEQRNRAAAMAAARSAQALLLAKAAEPEPAMVKQEVAERGVRAGLGVGYGVGAATGVGLGAIVAGIVAFIAKLLGRR
;
A
#
# COMPACT_ATOMS: atom_id res chain seq x y z
N MET A 1 -25.85 28.56 -1.84
CA MET A 1 -24.58 27.85 -2.11
C MET A 1 -24.19 26.88 -0.99
N LYS A 2 -24.04 27.33 0.28
CA LYS A 2 -23.74 26.44 1.43
C LYS A 2 -24.77 25.30 1.63
N ALA A 3 -26.07 25.61 1.67
CA ALA A 3 -27.11 24.59 1.86
C ALA A 3 -27.19 23.54 0.73
N TRP A 4 -26.79 23.90 -0.50
CA TRP A 4 -26.74 22.97 -1.64
C TRP A 4 -25.52 22.05 -1.54
N LEU A 5 -24.36 22.59 -1.16
CA LEU A 5 -23.17 21.82 -0.82
C LEU A 5 -23.45 20.85 0.34
N ASP A 6 -24.10 21.31 1.41
CA ASP A 6 -24.47 20.48 2.56
C ASP A 6 -25.42 19.33 2.18
N ASN A 7 -26.26 19.51 1.17
CA ASN A 7 -27.16 18.46 0.69
C ASN A 7 -26.43 17.40 -0.15
N ILE A 8 -25.46 17.81 -0.96
CA ILE A 8 -24.58 16.89 -1.72
C ILE A 8 -23.66 16.11 -0.78
N LEU A 9 -23.12 16.79 0.24
CA LEU A 9 -22.28 16.17 1.27
C LEU A 9 -23.00 15.08 2.08
N LYS A 10 -24.33 15.18 2.20
CA LYS A 10 -25.18 14.18 2.88
C LYS A 10 -25.54 12.98 2.02
N TRP A 11 -25.27 13.00 0.71
CA TRP A 11 -25.55 11.84 -0.14
C TRP A 11 -24.67 10.65 0.29
N PRO A 12 -25.25 9.47 0.56
CA PRO A 12 -24.51 8.32 1.06
C PRO A 12 -23.22 7.96 0.29
N PRO A 13 -23.18 7.95 -1.06
CA PRO A 13 -21.94 7.65 -1.79
C PRO A 13 -20.89 8.76 -1.65
N VAL A 14 -21.31 10.02 -1.57
CA VAL A 14 -20.40 11.17 -1.43
C VAL A 14 -19.81 11.22 -0.02
N ALA A 15 -20.65 11.02 1.00
CA ALA A 15 -20.22 10.91 2.38
C ALA A 15 -19.20 9.76 2.56
N HIS A 16 -19.46 8.62 1.91
CA HIS A 16 -18.54 7.48 1.93
C HIS A 16 -17.23 7.78 1.20
N LEU A 17 -17.27 8.45 0.03
CA LEU A 17 -16.07 8.92 -0.68
C LEU A 17 -15.21 9.84 0.20
N MET A 18 -15.85 10.78 0.88
CA MET A 18 -15.15 11.72 1.76
C MET A 18 -14.54 11.02 2.97
N ALA A 19 -15.25 10.06 3.55
CA ALA A 19 -14.73 9.27 4.66
C ALA A 19 -13.52 8.42 4.21
N ALA A 20 -13.61 7.81 3.03
CA ALA A 20 -12.52 7.07 2.41
C ALA A 20 -11.30 7.97 2.14
N ASN A 21 -11.52 9.16 1.56
CA ASN A 21 -10.47 10.13 1.31
C ASN A 21 -9.83 10.65 2.61
N LYS A 22 -10.62 10.90 3.66
CA LYS A 22 -10.12 11.29 4.99
C LYS A 22 -9.25 10.18 5.56
N ARG A 23 -9.70 8.93 5.48
CA ARG A 23 -8.95 7.75 5.93
C ARG A 23 -7.64 7.60 5.16
N PHE A 24 -7.67 7.70 3.84
CA PHE A 24 -6.50 7.64 2.97
C PHE A 24 -5.44 8.68 3.37
N ASN A 25 -5.86 9.92 3.65
CA ASN A 25 -4.93 10.98 4.04
C ASN A 25 -4.38 10.82 5.46
N ILE A 26 -5.22 10.48 6.45
CA ILE A 26 -4.77 10.28 7.84
C ILE A 26 -3.80 9.10 7.95
N ARG A 27 -3.94 8.10 7.08
CA ARG A 27 -3.11 6.89 7.05
C ARG A 27 -1.95 6.96 6.07
N LEU A 28 -1.52 8.16 5.69
CA LEU A 28 -0.33 8.38 4.85
C LEU A 28 -0.40 7.68 3.47
N GLY A 29 -1.59 7.59 2.86
CA GLY A 29 -1.78 6.84 1.63
C GLY A 29 -0.97 7.35 0.44
N ARG A 30 -0.68 8.65 0.39
CA ARG A 30 0.22 9.23 -0.61
C ARG A 30 1.67 8.78 -0.42
N GLN A 31 2.14 8.68 0.82
CA GLN A 31 3.47 8.18 1.14
C GLN A 31 3.60 6.70 0.81
N PHE A 32 2.58 5.89 1.10
CA PHE A 32 2.56 4.47 0.68
C PHE A 32 2.55 4.32 -0.84
N ALA A 33 1.77 5.13 -1.56
CA ALA A 33 1.77 5.10 -3.02
C ALA A 33 3.18 5.42 -3.58
N GLY A 34 3.86 6.41 -3.01
CA GLY A 34 5.25 6.72 -3.34
C GLY A 34 6.21 5.55 -3.06
N ALA A 35 6.10 4.92 -1.89
CA ALA A 35 6.92 3.75 -1.54
C ALA A 35 6.66 2.55 -2.47
N ILE A 36 5.40 2.24 -2.78
CA ILE A 36 5.02 1.18 -3.72
C ILE A 36 5.60 1.48 -5.10
N THR A 37 5.57 2.74 -5.55
CA THR A 37 6.17 3.15 -6.83
C THR A 37 7.66 2.88 -6.87
N TYR A 38 8.38 3.29 -5.83
CA TYR A 38 9.82 3.01 -5.69
C TYR A 38 10.12 1.51 -5.77
N PHE A 39 9.40 0.68 -5.01
CA PHE A 39 9.58 -0.77 -5.06
C PHE A 39 9.20 -1.35 -6.43
N SER A 40 8.19 -0.80 -7.11
CA SER A 40 7.76 -1.26 -8.44
C SER A 40 8.85 -1.04 -9.49
N VAL A 41 9.49 0.14 -9.46
CA VAL A 41 10.62 0.46 -10.35
C VAL A 41 11.80 -0.48 -10.09
N LEU A 42 12.14 -0.74 -8.82
CA LEU A 42 13.21 -1.69 -8.49
C LEU A 42 12.90 -3.13 -8.91
N SER A 43 11.63 -3.55 -8.86
CA SER A 43 11.21 -4.86 -9.33
C SER A 43 11.15 -4.98 -10.85
N LEU A 44 11.08 -3.85 -11.58
CA LEU A 44 11.06 -3.85 -13.05
C LEU A 44 12.33 -4.49 -13.63
N VAL A 45 13.50 -4.19 -13.07
CA VAL A 45 14.79 -4.66 -13.61
C VAL A 45 14.88 -6.19 -13.65
N PRO A 46 14.66 -6.93 -12.54
CA PRO A 46 14.64 -8.39 -12.59
C PRO A 46 13.54 -8.98 -13.48
N ILE A 47 12.36 -8.34 -13.53
CA ILE A 47 11.25 -8.80 -14.38
C ILE A 47 11.62 -8.68 -15.85
N LEU A 48 12.20 -7.56 -16.26
CA LEU A 48 12.68 -7.36 -17.63
C LEU A 48 13.81 -8.33 -17.97
N MET A 49 14.77 -8.50 -17.07
CA MET A 49 15.86 -9.46 -17.24
C MET A 49 15.34 -10.89 -17.42
N PHE A 50 14.32 -11.28 -16.65
CA PHE A 50 13.65 -12.57 -16.80
C PHE A 50 12.90 -12.66 -18.12
N THR A 51 12.21 -11.59 -18.53
CA THR A 51 11.48 -11.52 -19.80
C THR A 51 12.44 -11.70 -20.99
N PHE A 52 13.57 -11.00 -21.00
CA PHE A 52 14.60 -11.17 -22.04
C PHE A 52 15.20 -12.57 -22.04
N ALA A 53 15.47 -13.15 -20.87
CA ALA A 53 15.95 -14.54 -20.79
C ALA A 53 14.91 -15.54 -21.34
N MET A 54 13.62 -15.31 -21.07
CA MET A 54 12.53 -16.13 -21.63
C MET A 54 12.44 -15.96 -23.15
N ILE A 55 12.57 -14.74 -23.68
CA ILE A 55 12.61 -14.48 -25.13
C ILE A 55 13.82 -15.19 -25.74
N GLY A 56 15.01 -15.10 -25.13
CA GLY A 56 16.21 -15.80 -25.57
C GLY A 56 16.04 -17.32 -25.58
N MET A 57 15.39 -17.88 -24.55
CA MET A 57 15.03 -19.30 -24.55
C MET A 57 14.07 -19.67 -25.69
N VAL A 58 13.02 -18.86 -25.90
CA VAL A 58 12.05 -19.09 -26.99
C VAL A 58 12.75 -19.05 -28.35
N LEU A 59 13.56 -18.03 -28.61
CA LEU A 59 14.23 -17.86 -29.89
C LEU A 59 15.37 -18.86 -30.11
N THR A 60 16.05 -19.36 -29.06
CA THR A 60 17.17 -20.30 -29.24
C THR A 60 16.75 -21.76 -29.17
N VAL A 61 15.70 -22.10 -28.42
CA VAL A 61 15.28 -23.49 -28.18
C VAL A 61 14.01 -23.84 -28.96
N PHE A 62 13.02 -22.95 -28.97
CA PHE A 62 11.69 -23.26 -29.50
C PHE A 62 11.46 -22.77 -30.93
N GLN A 63 12.04 -21.63 -31.31
CA GLN A 63 11.85 -21.00 -32.62
C GLN A 63 13.17 -20.39 -33.16
N PRO A 64 14.19 -21.23 -33.47
CA PRO A 64 15.48 -20.78 -33.98
C PRO A 64 15.37 -20.01 -35.30
N GLU A 65 14.38 -20.32 -36.14
CA GLU A 65 14.16 -19.58 -37.39
C GLU A 65 13.79 -18.10 -37.20
N LEU A 66 13.24 -17.71 -36.05
CA LEU A 66 12.82 -16.32 -35.80
C LEU A 66 13.95 -15.45 -35.25
N LEU A 67 15.05 -16.06 -34.81
CA LEU A 67 16.13 -15.36 -34.12
C LEU A 67 16.75 -14.26 -35.01
N GLU A 68 16.99 -14.55 -36.28
CA GLU A 68 17.59 -13.60 -37.24
C GLU A 68 16.60 -12.50 -37.65
N SER A 69 15.31 -12.82 -37.74
CA SER A 69 14.25 -11.83 -37.99
C SER A 69 14.05 -10.87 -36.79
N VAL A 70 14.14 -11.39 -35.56
CA VAL A 70 14.06 -10.56 -34.36
C VAL A 70 15.29 -9.67 -34.22
N ARG A 71 16.49 -10.20 -34.48
CA ARG A 71 17.74 -9.41 -34.48
C ARG A 71 17.68 -8.25 -35.48
N SER A 72 17.35 -8.53 -36.73
CA SER A 72 17.23 -7.49 -37.76
C SER A 72 16.16 -6.44 -37.42
N THR A 73 15.06 -6.84 -36.79
CA THR A 73 14.04 -5.89 -36.31
C THR A 73 14.58 -5.02 -35.18
N ILE A 74 15.26 -5.61 -34.20
CA ILE A 74 15.87 -4.87 -33.08
C ILE A 74 16.89 -3.86 -33.61
N ASP A 75 17.78 -4.27 -34.51
CA ASP A 75 18.78 -3.37 -35.11
C ASP A 75 18.12 -2.22 -35.89
N SER A 76 17.02 -2.48 -36.60
CA SER A 76 16.28 -1.44 -37.32
C SER A 76 15.59 -0.43 -36.38
N VAL A 77 15.10 -0.88 -35.22
CA VAL A 77 14.47 0.00 -34.23
C VAL A 77 15.52 0.83 -33.50
N LEU A 78 16.65 0.22 -33.14
CA LEU A 78 17.73 0.91 -32.43
C LEU A 78 18.43 1.94 -33.32
N SER A 79 18.73 1.59 -34.58
CA SER A 79 19.30 2.56 -35.54
C SER A 79 18.34 3.73 -35.86
N GLY A 80 17.03 3.48 -35.85
CA GLY A 80 16.03 4.54 -35.95
C GLY A 80 15.97 5.47 -34.72
N ALA A 81 16.18 4.92 -33.52
CA ALA A 81 16.24 5.70 -32.28
C ALA A 81 17.49 6.59 -32.22
N ASP A 82 18.63 6.11 -32.71
CA ASP A 82 19.88 6.90 -32.78
C ASP A 82 19.75 8.08 -33.76
N ALA A 83 19.04 7.87 -34.88
CA ALA A 83 18.73 8.94 -35.83
C ALA A 83 17.80 10.03 -35.26
N GLU A 84 16.93 9.70 -34.30
CA GLU A 84 16.08 10.67 -33.59
C GLU A 84 16.81 11.39 -32.45
N LEU A 85 17.82 10.75 -31.85
CA LEU A 85 18.62 11.32 -30.76
C LEU A 85 19.81 12.16 -31.25
N GLY A 86 20.18 12.07 -32.53
CA GLY A 86 21.19 12.92 -33.15
C GLY A 86 22.62 12.70 -32.62
N GLU A 87 22.88 11.54 -32.02
CA GLU A 87 24.21 11.17 -31.51
C GLU A 87 25.03 10.52 -32.65
N GLU A 88 25.76 11.36 -33.40
CA GLU A 88 26.85 10.95 -34.31
C GLU A 88 28.22 10.86 -33.58
N ASP A 89 28.25 10.86 -32.24
CA ASP A 89 29.50 10.97 -31.49
C ASP A 89 30.26 9.63 -31.33
N GLU A 90 31.58 9.72 -31.42
CA GLU A 90 32.60 8.66 -31.59
C GLU A 90 32.68 7.59 -30.48
N ASP A 91 31.90 7.68 -29.40
CA ASP A 91 31.87 6.71 -28.30
C ASP A 91 30.61 5.82 -28.38
N GLY A 92 30.62 4.89 -29.34
CA GLY A 92 29.72 3.72 -29.41
C GLY A 92 28.22 4.03 -29.31
N SER A 93 27.55 4.09 -30.46
CA SER A 93 26.10 4.33 -30.58
C SER A 93 25.25 3.54 -29.55
N LEU A 94 24.13 4.12 -29.10
CA LEU A 94 23.17 3.41 -28.23
C LEU A 94 22.72 2.10 -28.89
N ALA A 95 22.61 2.05 -30.22
CA ALA A 95 22.37 0.81 -30.95
C ALA A 95 23.46 -0.25 -30.72
N GLU A 96 24.73 0.10 -30.70
CA GLU A 96 25.83 -0.85 -30.48
C GLU A 96 25.87 -1.34 -29.02
N SER A 97 25.65 -0.43 -28.06
CA SER A 97 25.59 -0.77 -26.64
C SER A 97 24.38 -1.66 -26.31
N VAL A 98 23.19 -1.31 -26.80
CA VAL A 98 21.96 -2.08 -26.57
C VAL A 98 21.96 -3.38 -27.38
N GLY A 99 22.44 -3.35 -28.62
CA GLY A 99 22.61 -4.54 -29.46
C GLY A 99 23.52 -5.57 -28.81
N GLY A 100 24.67 -5.14 -28.26
CA GLY A 100 25.58 -6.02 -27.51
C GLY A 100 24.95 -6.62 -26.24
N ILE A 101 24.10 -5.86 -25.53
CA ILE A 101 23.35 -6.38 -24.37
C ILE A 101 22.34 -7.44 -24.81
N VAL A 102 21.61 -7.20 -25.91
CA VAL A 102 20.63 -8.15 -26.46
C VAL A 102 21.32 -9.42 -26.93
N GLU A 103 22.41 -9.31 -27.70
CA GLU A 103 23.23 -10.44 -28.17
C GLU A 103 23.71 -11.30 -26.99
N ASN A 104 24.26 -10.66 -25.95
CA ASN A 104 24.67 -11.34 -24.73
C ASN A 104 23.51 -11.99 -23.98
N ALA A 105 22.34 -11.33 -23.92
CA ALA A 105 21.13 -11.87 -23.30
C ALA A 105 20.61 -13.12 -24.03
N LEU A 106 20.63 -13.11 -25.37
CA LEU A 106 20.23 -14.24 -26.20
C LEU A 106 21.20 -15.42 -26.07
N ASN A 107 22.51 -15.17 -26.03
CA ASN A 107 23.52 -16.24 -25.96
C ASN A 107 23.68 -16.82 -24.54
N ASN A 108 23.49 -16.00 -23.50
CA ASN A 108 23.64 -16.40 -22.09
C ASN A 108 22.31 -16.51 -21.34
N TRP A 109 21.20 -16.74 -22.05
CA TRP A 109 19.84 -16.73 -21.50
C TRP A 109 19.65 -17.64 -20.29
N ARG A 110 20.37 -18.77 -20.20
CA ARG A 110 20.30 -19.69 -19.05
C ARG A 110 20.81 -19.05 -17.77
N SER A 111 22.04 -18.53 -17.80
CA SER A 111 22.67 -17.92 -16.63
C SER A 111 21.91 -16.66 -16.22
N ILE A 112 21.57 -15.80 -17.19
CA ILE A 112 20.81 -14.58 -16.96
C ILE A 112 19.41 -14.91 -16.42
N GLY A 113 18.75 -15.93 -16.96
CA GLY A 113 17.43 -16.38 -16.53
C GLY A 113 17.41 -16.88 -15.09
N ILE A 114 18.42 -17.63 -14.66
CA ILE A 114 18.54 -18.10 -13.27
C ILE A 114 18.74 -16.91 -12.32
N VAL A 115 19.67 -16.01 -12.64
CA VAL A 115 19.92 -14.80 -11.83
C VAL A 115 18.66 -13.94 -11.78
N ALA A 116 17.95 -13.80 -12.91
CA ALA A 116 16.71 -13.04 -12.99
C ALA A 116 15.60 -13.65 -12.16
N LEU A 117 15.44 -14.97 -12.21
CA LEU A 117 14.44 -15.66 -11.40
C LEU A 117 14.70 -15.47 -9.90
N LEU A 118 15.96 -15.61 -9.46
CA LEU A 118 16.32 -15.42 -8.04
C LEU A 118 16.13 -13.98 -7.58
N THR A 119 16.59 -13.01 -8.37
CA THR A 119 16.46 -11.58 -8.06
C THR A 119 15.00 -11.11 -8.15
N ALA A 120 14.22 -11.63 -9.09
CA ALA A 120 12.79 -11.34 -9.22
C ALA A 120 11.98 -11.97 -8.08
N ALA A 121 12.31 -13.20 -7.65
CA ALA A 121 11.67 -13.81 -6.50
C ALA A 121 11.94 -13.01 -5.21
N TYR A 122 13.18 -12.55 -5.02
CA TYR A 122 13.54 -11.71 -3.88
C TYR A 122 12.85 -10.33 -3.92
N SER A 123 13.03 -9.60 -5.02
CA SER A 123 12.46 -8.26 -5.21
C SER A 123 10.93 -8.28 -5.23
N GLY A 124 10.33 -9.22 -5.97
CA GLY A 124 8.90 -9.40 -6.08
C GLY A 124 8.24 -9.79 -4.76
N SER A 125 8.88 -10.66 -3.97
CA SER A 125 8.39 -10.99 -2.62
C SER A 125 8.40 -9.76 -1.70
N GLY A 126 9.46 -8.95 -1.75
CA GLY A 126 9.56 -7.70 -1.01
C GLY A 126 8.51 -6.67 -1.44
N TRP A 127 8.32 -6.52 -2.75
CA TRP A 127 7.30 -5.63 -3.32
C TRP A 127 5.88 -6.03 -2.90
N VAL A 128 5.51 -7.31 -3.02
CA VAL A 128 4.22 -7.81 -2.53
C VAL A 128 4.08 -7.59 -1.04
N GLY A 129 5.14 -7.83 -0.25
CA GLY A 129 5.14 -7.57 1.18
C GLY A 129 4.78 -6.12 1.51
N ASN A 130 5.40 -5.15 0.83
CA ASN A 130 5.12 -3.73 1.01
C ASN A 130 3.70 -3.35 0.55
N LEU A 131 3.27 -3.86 -0.60
CA LEU A 131 1.92 -3.63 -1.10
C LEU A 131 0.86 -4.18 -0.13
N LYS A 132 1.09 -5.39 0.41
CA LYS A 132 0.22 -6.03 1.40
C LYS A 132 0.12 -5.19 2.67
N ARG A 133 1.24 -4.70 3.21
CA ARG A 133 1.25 -3.79 4.38
C ARG A 133 0.44 -2.52 4.10
N ALA A 134 0.69 -1.87 2.97
CA ALA A 134 0.00 -0.63 2.60
C ALA A 134 -1.51 -0.82 2.42
N VAL A 135 -1.94 -1.86 1.69
CA VAL A 135 -3.35 -2.18 1.50
C VAL A 135 -4.01 -2.51 2.83
N ARG A 136 -3.40 -3.35 3.68
CA ARG A 136 -3.94 -3.69 5.00
C ARG A 136 -4.04 -2.48 5.91
N MET A 137 -3.05 -1.60 5.87
CA MET A 137 -3.12 -0.36 6.64
C MET A 137 -4.29 0.52 6.17
N MET A 138 -4.60 0.57 4.88
CA MET A 138 -5.79 1.24 4.39
C MET A 138 -7.08 0.50 4.73
N TRP A 139 -7.04 -0.83 4.82
CA TRP A 139 -8.20 -1.71 4.92
C TRP A 139 -8.69 -1.99 6.35
N ARG A 140 -7.78 -2.20 7.31
CA ARG A 140 -8.10 -2.56 8.71
C ARG A 140 -8.80 -1.44 9.45
N GLU A 141 -9.73 -1.73 10.34
CA GLU A 141 -10.35 -0.67 11.14
C GLU A 141 -9.35 0.03 12.06
N VAL A 142 -8.54 -0.74 12.78
CA VAL A 142 -7.45 -0.22 13.61
C VAL A 142 -6.14 -0.29 12.80
N PRO A 143 -5.46 0.85 12.55
CA PRO A 143 -4.27 0.90 11.71
C PRO A 143 -3.02 0.46 12.47
N VAL A 144 -3.03 -0.76 13.02
CA VAL A 144 -1.86 -1.35 13.69
C VAL A 144 -1.25 -2.36 12.73
N ASP A 145 0.05 -2.24 12.47
CA ASP A 145 0.83 -3.27 11.75
C ASP A 145 1.18 -4.42 12.70
N GLU A 146 0.14 -5.03 13.29
CA GLU A 146 0.31 -6.32 13.95
C GLU A 146 0.49 -7.35 12.85
N GLU A 147 1.76 -7.64 12.55
CA GLU A 147 2.12 -8.86 11.87
C GLU A 147 1.55 -10.00 12.72
N ARG A 148 0.52 -10.69 12.21
CA ARG A 148 0.22 -12.04 12.70
C ARG A 148 1.55 -12.78 12.76
N LYS A 149 1.81 -13.51 13.83
CA LYS A 149 2.98 -14.39 13.96
C LYS A 149 2.91 -15.49 12.88
N VAL A 150 3.18 -15.14 11.63
CA VAL A 150 3.28 -16.09 10.51
C VAL A 150 4.73 -16.49 10.42
N ASN A 151 4.98 -17.77 10.14
CA ASN A 151 6.34 -18.24 9.87
C ASN A 151 6.93 -17.42 8.70
N PRO A 152 8.12 -16.79 8.86
CA PRO A 152 8.71 -15.94 7.83
C PRO A 152 8.87 -16.66 6.47
N VAL A 153 9.15 -17.96 6.47
CA VAL A 153 9.30 -18.76 5.25
C VAL A 153 7.96 -18.89 4.50
N LEU A 154 6.86 -19.13 5.21
CA LEU A 154 5.52 -19.22 4.61
C LEU A 154 5.07 -17.88 4.03
N ASN A 155 5.45 -16.77 4.67
CA ASN A 155 5.12 -15.44 4.17
C ASN A 155 5.87 -15.13 2.86
N ILE A 156 7.15 -15.50 2.75
CA ILE A 156 7.93 -15.36 1.51
C ILE A 156 7.31 -16.20 0.39
N GLY A 157 7.00 -17.47 0.66
CA GLY A 157 6.38 -18.36 -0.33
C GLY A 157 5.02 -17.83 -0.80
N SER A 158 4.18 -17.36 0.12
CA SER A 158 2.90 -16.73 -0.22
C SER A 158 3.12 -15.48 -1.07
N ASN A 159 4.05 -14.59 -0.70
CA ASN A 159 4.31 -13.38 -1.48
C ASN A 159 4.78 -13.69 -2.90
N ILE A 160 5.58 -14.74 -3.10
CA ILE A 160 6.00 -15.20 -4.45
C ILE A 160 4.80 -15.67 -5.27
N VAL A 161 3.89 -16.47 -4.68
CA VAL A 161 2.68 -16.93 -5.39
C VAL A 161 1.79 -15.74 -5.79
N ILE A 162 1.63 -14.77 -4.90
CA ILE A 162 0.87 -13.55 -5.18
C ILE A 162 1.56 -12.75 -6.29
N PHE A 163 2.89 -12.62 -6.25
CA PHE A 163 3.67 -11.94 -7.26
C PHE A 163 3.49 -12.58 -8.64
N LEU A 164 3.58 -13.92 -8.74
CA LEU A 164 3.32 -14.66 -9.97
C LEU A 164 1.88 -14.47 -10.46
N GLY A 165 0.90 -14.47 -9.56
CA GLY A 165 -0.50 -14.18 -9.89
C GLY A 165 -0.69 -12.77 -10.47
N LEU A 166 0.02 -11.77 -9.94
CA LEU A 166 0.00 -10.40 -10.45
C LEU A 166 0.68 -10.28 -11.81
N LEU A 167 1.81 -10.97 -12.02
CA LEU A 167 2.45 -11.05 -13.34
C LEU A 167 1.52 -11.70 -14.37
N LEU A 168 0.83 -12.77 -14.00
CA LEU A 168 -0.16 -13.41 -14.88
C LEU A 168 -1.31 -12.46 -15.23
N CYS A 169 -1.86 -11.75 -14.24
CA CYS A 169 -2.91 -10.74 -14.48
C CYS A 169 -2.42 -9.64 -15.42
N LEU A 170 -1.17 -9.20 -15.26
CA LEU A 170 -0.55 -8.20 -16.12
C LEU A 170 -0.39 -8.72 -17.57
N ILE A 171 0.11 -9.94 -17.74
CA ILE A 171 0.26 -10.58 -19.06
C ILE A 171 -1.10 -10.71 -19.75
N VAL A 172 -2.13 -11.17 -19.02
CA VAL A 172 -3.50 -11.26 -19.55
C VAL A 172 -4.02 -9.88 -19.94
N GLY A 173 -3.80 -8.85 -19.11
CA GLY A 173 -4.19 -7.47 -19.43
C GLY A 173 -3.53 -6.93 -20.69
N ILE A 174 -2.23 -7.16 -20.86
CA ILE A 174 -1.48 -6.78 -22.06
C ILE A 174 -2.01 -7.57 -23.27
N ALA A 175 -2.16 -8.88 -23.15
CA ALA A 175 -2.67 -9.73 -24.24
C ALA A 175 -4.07 -9.28 -24.70
N VAL A 176 -4.95 -8.92 -23.77
CA VAL A 176 -6.28 -8.39 -24.07
C VAL A 176 -6.20 -7.03 -24.78
N ALA A 177 -5.33 -6.13 -24.32
CA ALA A 177 -5.13 -4.83 -24.96
C ALA A 177 -4.61 -4.97 -26.40
N GLN A 178 -3.64 -5.87 -26.63
CA GLN A 178 -3.05 -6.11 -27.94
C GLN A 178 -3.99 -6.90 -28.87
N ALA A 179 -4.73 -7.87 -28.35
CA ALA A 179 -5.72 -8.59 -29.12
C ALA A 179 -6.85 -7.65 -29.59
N GLY A 180 -7.25 -6.69 -28.77
CA GLY A 180 -8.27 -5.71 -29.13
C GLY A 180 -7.89 -4.85 -30.34
N SER A 181 -6.62 -4.47 -30.50
CA SER A 181 -6.17 -3.70 -31.67
C SER A 181 -6.01 -4.57 -32.91
N SER A 182 -5.37 -5.74 -32.80
CA SER A 182 -5.10 -6.63 -33.93
C SER A 182 -6.35 -7.37 -34.44
N ALA A 183 -7.18 -7.89 -33.53
CA ALA A 183 -8.39 -8.63 -33.91
C ALA A 183 -9.45 -7.72 -34.53
N SER A 184 -9.54 -6.46 -34.09
CA SER A 184 -10.48 -5.50 -34.69
C SER A 184 -10.23 -5.29 -36.17
N ASN A 185 -8.96 -5.14 -36.58
CA ASN A 185 -8.60 -4.94 -37.98
C ASN A 185 -8.82 -6.21 -38.82
N LEU A 186 -8.49 -7.38 -38.27
CA LEU A 186 -8.69 -8.66 -38.95
C LEU A 186 -10.18 -9.00 -39.13
N ILE A 187 -11.00 -8.81 -38.10
CA ILE A 187 -12.44 -9.11 -38.14
C ILE A 187 -13.17 -8.19 -39.13
N VAL A 188 -12.82 -6.91 -39.17
CA VAL A 188 -13.44 -5.94 -40.10
C VAL A 188 -13.10 -6.27 -41.55
N GLY A 189 -11.83 -6.57 -41.84
CA GLY A 189 -11.39 -6.95 -43.18
C GLY A 189 -11.96 -8.29 -43.63
N TRP A 190 -12.03 -9.29 -42.75
CA TRP A 190 -12.50 -10.63 -43.11
C TRP A 190 -14.02 -10.71 -43.30
N LEU A 191 -14.79 -9.95 -42.51
CA LEU A 191 -16.25 -9.89 -42.64
C LEU A 191 -16.71 -8.88 -43.71
N GLY A 192 -15.79 -8.15 -44.36
CA GLY A 192 -16.11 -7.13 -45.35
C GLY A 192 -16.92 -5.95 -44.77
N LEU A 193 -16.84 -5.73 -43.46
CA LEU A 193 -17.63 -4.74 -42.73
C LEU A 193 -17.02 -3.33 -42.77
N GLU A 194 -15.95 -3.13 -43.55
CA GLU A 194 -15.23 -1.86 -43.73
C GLU A 194 -16.15 -0.68 -44.08
N HIS A 195 -17.25 -0.97 -44.78
CA HIS A 195 -18.19 0.03 -45.28
C HIS A 195 -19.39 0.26 -44.33
N VAL A 196 -19.48 -0.46 -43.21
CA VAL A 196 -20.58 -0.31 -42.25
C VAL A 196 -20.31 0.89 -41.33
N PRO A 197 -21.13 1.95 -41.38
CA PRO A 197 -20.94 3.10 -40.50
C PRO A 197 -21.14 2.67 -39.04
N GLY A 198 -20.11 2.84 -38.22
CA GLY A 198 -20.14 2.57 -36.77
C GLY A 198 -19.43 1.28 -36.31
N ILE A 199 -18.96 0.41 -37.21
CA ILE A 199 -18.26 -0.84 -36.84
C ILE A 199 -17.00 -0.56 -35.99
N ASN A 200 -16.22 0.45 -36.38
CA ASN A 200 -15.01 0.88 -35.68
C ASN A 200 -15.32 1.42 -34.27
N GLY A 201 -16.47 2.09 -34.10
CA GLY A 201 -16.93 2.56 -32.81
C GLY A 201 -17.30 1.40 -31.88
N MET A 202 -18.03 0.42 -32.40
CA MET A 202 -18.43 -0.77 -31.64
C MET A 202 -17.22 -1.61 -31.20
N LEU A 203 -16.24 -1.80 -32.09
CA LEU A 203 -15.00 -2.50 -31.78
C LEU A 203 -14.16 -1.75 -30.75
N ARG A 204 -14.09 -0.42 -30.84
CA ARG A 204 -13.43 0.40 -29.81
C ARG A 204 -14.09 0.23 -28.44
N VAL A 205 -15.41 0.23 -28.38
CA VAL A 205 -16.15 -0.01 -27.13
C VAL A 205 -15.88 -1.42 -26.60
N ALA A 206 -15.85 -2.44 -27.46
CA ALA A 206 -15.52 -3.81 -27.08
C ALA A 206 -14.11 -3.93 -26.50
N THR A 207 -13.11 -3.29 -27.13
CA THR A 207 -11.74 -3.25 -26.63
C THR A 207 -11.65 -2.54 -25.28
N ILE A 208 -12.30 -1.38 -25.12
CA ILE A 208 -12.36 -0.66 -23.83
C ILE A 208 -13.00 -1.54 -22.75
N PHE A 209 -14.08 -2.24 -23.08
CA PHE A 209 -14.75 -3.13 -22.14
C PHE A 209 -13.87 -4.31 -21.74
N MET A 210 -13.12 -4.90 -22.67
CA MET A 210 -12.17 -5.97 -22.37
C MET A 210 -11.00 -5.47 -21.51
N THR A 211 -10.46 -4.28 -21.77
CA THR A 211 -9.47 -3.62 -20.92
C THR A 211 -10.00 -3.36 -19.51
N PHE A 212 -11.27 -2.92 -19.41
CA PHE A 212 -11.95 -2.79 -18.13
C PHE A 212 -12.07 -4.12 -17.41
N LEU A 213 -12.45 -5.19 -18.10
CA LEU A 213 -12.59 -6.52 -17.51
C LEU A 213 -11.24 -7.05 -17.00
N ALA A 214 -10.15 -6.86 -17.75
CA ALA A 214 -8.80 -7.21 -17.29
C ALA A 214 -8.39 -6.40 -16.05
N SER A 215 -8.65 -5.09 -16.05
CA SER A 215 -8.41 -4.22 -14.89
C SER A 215 -9.27 -4.63 -13.69
N TRP A 216 -10.49 -5.10 -13.94
CA TRP A 216 -11.41 -5.60 -12.92
C TRP A 216 -10.91 -6.90 -12.30
N ILE A 217 -10.43 -7.85 -13.11
CA ILE A 217 -9.80 -9.09 -12.63
C ILE A 217 -8.58 -8.78 -11.78
N LEU A 218 -7.71 -7.86 -12.22
CA LEU A 218 -6.54 -7.42 -11.45
C LEU A 218 -6.95 -6.83 -10.09
N MET A 219 -7.92 -5.91 -10.08
CA MET A 219 -8.41 -5.29 -8.84
C MET A 219 -9.10 -6.30 -7.91
N ALA A 220 -9.89 -7.22 -8.47
CA ALA A 220 -10.53 -8.29 -7.72
C ALA A 220 -9.47 -9.20 -7.09
N PHE A 221 -8.45 -9.61 -7.86
CA PHE A 221 -7.33 -10.41 -7.35
C PHE A 221 -6.62 -9.71 -6.20
N LEU A 222 -6.25 -8.43 -6.36
CA LEU A 222 -5.60 -7.63 -5.32
C LEU A 222 -6.41 -7.61 -4.02
N PHE A 223 -7.72 -7.38 -4.10
CA PHE A 223 -8.59 -7.25 -2.94
C PHE A 223 -9.15 -8.57 -2.40
N LEU A 224 -8.95 -9.68 -3.09
CA LEU A 224 -9.18 -11.02 -2.56
C LEU A 224 -7.97 -11.54 -1.78
N VAL A 225 -6.77 -11.15 -2.19
CA VAL A 225 -5.52 -11.80 -1.78
C VAL A 225 -4.72 -10.98 -0.75
N LEU A 226 -4.70 -9.65 -0.86
CA LEU A 226 -3.88 -8.79 0.00
C LEU A 226 -4.51 -8.51 1.37
N PRO A 227 -5.81 -8.18 1.47
CA PRO A 227 -6.45 -7.94 2.76
C PRO A 227 -6.47 -9.19 3.64
N ASP A 228 -6.47 -8.98 4.94
CA ASP A 228 -6.57 -10.04 5.95
C ASP A 228 -7.95 -10.11 6.63
N GLU A 229 -8.80 -9.11 6.38
CA GLU A 229 -10.19 -9.04 6.84
C GLU A 229 -11.15 -9.17 5.65
N LYS A 230 -12.20 -9.97 5.81
CA LYS A 230 -13.22 -10.15 4.78
C LYS A 230 -14.02 -8.86 4.61
N ALA A 231 -14.11 -8.35 3.38
CA ALA A 231 -15.02 -7.25 3.09
C ALA A 231 -16.46 -7.73 2.89
N HIS A 232 -17.41 -6.84 3.16
CA HIS A 232 -18.78 -7.02 2.71
C HIS A 232 -18.85 -6.97 1.18
N PRO A 233 -19.72 -7.77 0.55
CA PRO A 233 -19.74 -7.95 -0.91
C PRO A 233 -20.09 -6.66 -1.66
N ARG A 234 -20.94 -5.80 -1.09
CA ARG A 234 -21.37 -4.55 -1.73
C ARG A 234 -20.25 -3.52 -1.86
N PRO A 235 -19.59 -3.04 -0.77
CA PRO A 235 -18.47 -2.13 -0.90
C PRO A 235 -17.31 -2.72 -1.70
N TRP A 236 -17.06 -4.02 -1.57
CA TRP A 236 -16.03 -4.71 -2.35
C TRP A 236 -16.31 -4.62 -3.86
N LEU A 237 -17.52 -4.98 -4.32
CA LEU A 237 -17.88 -4.89 -5.74
C LEU A 237 -17.79 -3.46 -6.28
N ILE A 238 -18.26 -2.48 -5.49
CA ILE A 238 -18.21 -1.07 -5.89
C ILE A 238 -16.75 -0.58 -5.96
N GLY A 239 -15.93 -0.89 -4.95
CA GLY A 239 -14.53 -0.47 -4.90
C GLY A 239 -13.67 -1.13 -5.99
N VAL A 240 -13.87 -2.42 -6.26
CA VAL A 240 -13.20 -3.13 -7.37
C VAL A 240 -13.60 -2.52 -8.71
N SER A 241 -14.90 -2.31 -8.93
CA SER A 241 -15.40 -1.78 -10.21
C SER A 241 -14.98 -0.33 -10.45
N LEU A 242 -15.02 0.51 -9.42
CA LEU A 242 -14.56 1.89 -9.51
C LEU A 242 -13.05 1.97 -9.70
N GLY A 243 -12.27 1.13 -9.01
CA GLY A 243 -10.83 1.02 -9.22
C GLY A 243 -10.47 0.58 -10.62
N ALA A 244 -11.14 -0.44 -11.14
CA ALA A 244 -10.96 -0.92 -12.50
C ALA A 244 -11.27 0.17 -13.55
N LEU A 245 -12.36 0.91 -13.33
CA LEU A 245 -12.74 2.05 -14.17
C LEU A 245 -11.64 3.12 -14.18
N LEU A 246 -11.13 3.52 -13.01
CA LEU A 246 -10.06 4.51 -12.89
C LEU A 246 -8.76 4.04 -13.55
N ILE A 247 -8.40 2.76 -13.39
CA ILE A 247 -7.23 2.18 -14.06
C ILE A 247 -7.41 2.18 -15.58
N THR A 248 -8.60 1.83 -16.08
CA THR A 248 -8.89 1.81 -17.52
C THR A 248 -8.82 3.22 -18.10
N VAL A 249 -9.39 4.21 -17.42
CA VAL A 249 -9.27 5.62 -17.81
C VAL A 249 -7.80 6.06 -17.81
N LEU A 250 -7.04 5.68 -16.77
CA LEU A 250 -5.62 6.00 -16.67
C LEU A 250 -4.80 5.38 -17.81
N GLN A 251 -5.10 4.15 -18.22
CA GLN A 251 -4.44 3.50 -19.37
C GLN A 251 -4.71 4.23 -20.70
N GLN A 252 -5.94 4.74 -20.90
CA GLN A 252 -6.25 5.57 -22.08
C GLN A 252 -5.49 6.90 -22.04
N LEU A 253 -5.40 7.53 -20.87
CA LEU A 253 -4.65 8.77 -20.68
C LEU A 253 -3.14 8.57 -20.84
N ALA A 254 -2.60 7.42 -20.43
CA ALA A 254 -1.18 7.10 -20.59
C ALA A 254 -0.72 7.22 -22.05
N GLY A 255 -1.52 6.73 -23.01
CA GLY A 255 -1.23 6.88 -24.44
C GLY A 255 -1.17 8.35 -24.90
N THR A 256 -2.08 9.19 -24.38
CA THR A 256 -2.07 10.63 -24.68
C THR A 256 -0.89 11.36 -24.04
N LEU A 257 -0.49 10.98 -22.83
CA LEU A 257 0.64 11.59 -22.11
C LEU A 257 1.96 11.39 -22.86
N VAL A 258 2.19 10.21 -23.42
CA VAL A 258 3.39 9.94 -24.23
C VAL A 258 3.47 10.89 -25.44
N GLY A 259 2.36 11.10 -26.15
CA GLY A 259 2.31 12.01 -27.30
C GLY A 259 2.49 13.49 -26.96
N VAL A 260 2.21 13.91 -25.72
CA VAL A 260 2.45 15.30 -25.27
C VAL A 260 3.94 15.54 -24.98
N PHE A 261 4.66 14.52 -24.53
CA PHE A 261 6.08 14.64 -24.18
C PHE A 261 7.04 14.42 -25.37
N SER A 262 6.55 13.98 -26.54
CA SER A 262 7.40 13.73 -27.71
C SER A 262 7.85 15.00 -28.44
N GLY A 263 7.26 16.17 -28.16
CA GLY A 263 7.54 17.42 -28.90
C GLY A 263 8.69 18.30 -28.37
N ASN A 264 9.42 17.88 -27.33
CA ASN A 264 10.50 18.68 -26.72
C ASN A 264 11.70 17.79 -26.36
N ALA A 265 12.92 18.21 -26.72
CA ALA A 265 14.16 17.48 -26.47
C ALA A 265 14.39 17.14 -24.99
N ALA A 266 13.99 18.02 -24.06
CA ALA A 266 14.07 17.70 -22.62
C ALA A 266 13.03 16.62 -22.21
N ALA A 267 11.89 16.58 -22.90
CA ALA A 267 10.80 15.65 -22.62
C ALA A 267 11.02 14.28 -23.29
N SER A 268 11.77 14.17 -24.38
CA SER A 268 12.20 12.87 -24.91
C SER A 268 13.22 12.17 -23.99
N LEU A 269 14.15 12.93 -23.40
CA LEU A 269 15.19 12.38 -22.52
C LEU A 269 14.66 11.95 -21.15
N PHE A 270 13.89 12.81 -20.47
CA PHE A 270 13.40 12.53 -19.11
C PHE A 270 11.94 12.05 -19.05
N GLY A 271 11.15 12.32 -20.09
CA GLY A 271 9.71 12.07 -20.10
C GLY A 271 9.33 10.62 -19.86
N PRO A 272 9.95 9.61 -20.49
CA PRO A 272 9.58 8.20 -20.28
C PRO A 272 9.66 7.77 -18.82
N ILE A 273 10.74 8.13 -18.11
CA ILE A 273 10.94 7.79 -16.69
C ILE A 273 9.92 8.55 -15.83
N ILE A 274 9.76 9.86 -16.06
CA ILE A 274 8.81 10.69 -15.30
C ILE A 274 7.37 10.18 -15.48
N ILE A 275 6.96 9.89 -16.70
CA ILE A 275 5.63 9.36 -17.03
C ILE A 275 5.44 8.00 -16.37
N ALA A 276 6.43 7.09 -16.47
CA ALA A 276 6.34 5.77 -15.85
C ALA A 276 6.17 5.88 -14.33
N MET A 277 6.98 6.70 -13.66
CA MET A 277 6.87 6.92 -12.21
C MET A 277 5.52 7.56 -11.83
N LEU A 278 5.06 8.55 -12.59
CA LEU A 278 3.78 9.22 -12.36
C LEU A 278 2.61 8.24 -12.51
N LEU A 279 2.62 7.42 -13.57
CA LEU A 279 1.58 6.42 -13.83
C LEU A 279 1.58 5.34 -12.75
N MET A 280 2.74 4.79 -12.40
CA MET A 280 2.86 3.81 -11.31
C MET A 280 2.36 4.36 -9.98
N ASN A 281 2.72 5.61 -9.64
CA ASN A 281 2.24 6.27 -8.43
C ASN A 281 0.72 6.51 -8.46
N THR A 282 0.18 6.85 -9.62
CA THR A 282 -1.27 7.04 -9.78
C THR A 282 -2.00 5.71 -9.65
N VAL A 283 -1.50 4.62 -10.25
CA VAL A 283 -2.05 3.27 -10.06
C VAL A 283 -2.01 2.86 -8.59
N ALA A 284 -0.87 3.03 -7.91
CA ALA A 284 -0.74 2.71 -6.50
C ALA A 284 -1.72 3.55 -5.65
N THR A 285 -1.87 4.83 -5.97
CA THR A 285 -2.84 5.73 -5.30
C THR A 285 -4.27 5.24 -5.50
N VAL A 286 -4.66 4.83 -6.71
CA VAL A 286 -5.99 4.28 -6.99
C VAL A 286 -6.22 3.01 -6.18
N ILE A 287 -5.28 2.07 -6.17
CA ILE A 287 -5.38 0.82 -5.40
C ILE A 287 -5.58 1.13 -3.92
N LEU A 288 -4.77 2.01 -3.34
CA LEU A 288 -4.84 2.35 -1.92
C LEU A 288 -6.09 3.17 -1.56
N MET A 289 -6.55 4.05 -2.46
CA MET A 289 -7.80 4.78 -2.27
C MET A 289 -9.00 3.83 -2.28
N MET A 290 -9.02 2.84 -3.18
CA MET A 290 -10.08 1.84 -3.21
C MET A 290 -9.99 0.87 -2.03
N ALA A 291 -8.79 0.56 -1.54
CA ALA A 291 -8.62 -0.16 -0.28
C ALA A 291 -9.19 0.63 0.92
N ALA A 292 -8.96 1.94 0.96
CA ALA A 292 -9.52 2.83 1.97
C ALA A 292 -11.05 2.92 1.84
N TRP A 293 -11.60 2.98 0.62
CA TRP A 293 -13.03 2.93 0.34
C TRP A 293 -13.67 1.68 0.93
N ILE A 294 -13.17 0.51 0.54
CA ILE A 294 -13.73 -0.78 0.99
C ILE A 294 -13.62 -0.93 2.51
N GLY A 295 -12.49 -0.49 3.09
CA GLY A 295 -12.31 -0.51 4.53
C GLY A 295 -13.22 0.47 5.30
N THR A 296 -13.77 1.50 4.66
CA THR A 296 -14.57 2.56 5.30
C THR A 296 -16.05 2.19 5.47
N ASP A 297 -16.43 0.92 5.28
CA ASP A 297 -17.82 0.51 5.37
C ASP A 297 -18.47 0.93 6.70
N ALA A 298 -19.56 1.71 6.58
CA ALA A 298 -20.29 2.24 7.72
C ALA A 298 -20.99 1.12 8.51
N SER A 299 -21.30 0.00 7.85
CA SER A 299 -21.90 -1.19 8.47
C SER A 299 -20.96 -1.84 9.49
N VAL A 300 -19.66 -1.91 9.16
CA VAL A 300 -18.60 -2.42 10.05
C VAL A 300 -18.47 -1.52 11.28
N ARG A 301 -18.48 -0.20 11.09
CA ARG A 301 -18.42 0.77 12.19
C ARG A 301 -19.62 0.64 13.14
N SER A 302 -20.83 0.49 12.59
CA SER A 302 -22.02 0.29 13.42
C SER A 302 -22.00 -1.02 14.21
N GLY A 303 -21.53 -2.12 13.60
CA GLY A 303 -21.43 -3.42 14.28
C GLY A 303 -20.36 -3.42 15.38
N ILE A 304 -19.25 -2.71 15.16
CA ILE A 304 -18.15 -2.63 16.11
C ILE A 304 -18.44 -1.63 17.23
N ASP A 305 -19.07 -0.49 16.95
CA ASP A 305 -19.57 0.41 17.99
C ASP A 305 -20.59 -0.33 18.88
N GLU A 306 -21.48 -1.12 18.28
CA GLU A 306 -22.42 -1.95 19.04
C GLU A 306 -21.70 -3.01 19.89
N GLN A 307 -20.74 -3.74 19.34
CA GLN A 307 -19.95 -4.72 20.08
C GLN A 307 -19.09 -4.09 21.19
N ARG A 308 -18.45 -2.95 20.92
CA ARG A 308 -17.64 -2.19 21.88
C ARG A 308 -18.50 -1.66 23.00
N ASN A 309 -19.67 -1.12 22.69
CA ASN A 309 -20.63 -0.65 23.69
C ASN A 309 -21.14 -1.82 24.54
N ARG A 310 -21.42 -2.99 23.95
CA ARG A 310 -21.77 -4.21 24.70
C ARG A 310 -20.63 -4.70 25.58
N ALA A 311 -19.38 -4.70 25.08
CA ALA A 311 -18.20 -5.10 25.85
C ALA A 311 -17.92 -4.14 27.00
N ALA A 312 -18.00 -2.83 26.77
CA ALA A 312 -17.88 -1.80 27.79
C ALA A 312 -18.98 -1.92 28.85
N ALA A 313 -20.23 -2.18 28.44
CA ALA A 313 -21.35 -2.42 29.34
C ALA A 313 -21.12 -3.68 30.21
N MET A 314 -20.63 -4.77 29.61
CA MET A 314 -20.28 -5.99 30.36
C MET A 314 -19.12 -5.77 31.34
N ALA A 315 -18.10 -5.01 30.95
CA ALA A 315 -16.98 -4.66 31.83
C ALA A 315 -17.43 -3.78 32.99
N ALA A 316 -18.29 -2.78 32.73
CA ALA A 316 -18.89 -1.93 33.75
C ALA A 316 -19.79 -2.72 34.71
N ALA A 317 -20.57 -3.69 34.20
CA ALA A 317 -21.38 -4.56 35.04
C ALA A 317 -20.51 -5.44 35.95
N ARG A 318 -19.41 -6.00 35.43
CA ARG A 318 -18.45 -6.80 36.21
C ARG A 318 -17.75 -5.96 37.28
N SER A 319 -17.33 -4.73 36.96
CA SER A 319 -16.68 -3.85 37.94
C SER A 319 -17.66 -3.40 39.01
N ALA A 320 -18.91 -3.10 38.65
CA ALA A 320 -19.97 -2.80 39.62
C ALA A 320 -20.22 -3.99 40.57
N GLN A 321 -20.28 -5.21 40.04
CA GLN A 321 -20.45 -6.41 40.84
C GLN A 321 -19.24 -6.68 41.76
N ALA A 322 -18.02 -6.49 41.25
CA ALA A 322 -16.81 -6.59 42.06
C ALA A 322 -16.77 -5.54 43.19
N LEU A 323 -17.26 -4.32 42.93
CA LEU A 323 -17.33 -3.25 43.92
C LEU A 323 -18.41 -3.52 44.98
N LEU A 324 -19.54 -4.11 44.59
CA LEU A 324 -20.55 -4.59 45.54
C LEU A 324 -20.04 -5.73 46.42
N LEU A 325 -19.30 -6.68 45.84
CA LEU A 325 -18.66 -7.76 46.60
C LEU A 325 -17.58 -7.22 47.54
N ALA A 326 -16.77 -6.27 47.09
CA ALA A 326 -15.76 -5.61 47.93
C ALA A 326 -16.41 -4.86 49.11
N LYS A 327 -17.52 -4.15 48.87
CA LYS A 327 -18.27 -3.45 49.91
C LYS A 327 -18.98 -4.38 50.88
N ALA A 328 -19.49 -5.52 50.41
CA ALA A 328 -20.07 -6.56 51.25
C ALA A 328 -19.01 -7.32 52.06
N ALA A 329 -17.76 -7.34 51.58
CA ALA A 329 -16.62 -7.95 52.23
C ALA A 329 -15.82 -6.98 53.12
N GLU A 330 -16.26 -5.72 53.27
CA GLU A 330 -15.66 -4.81 54.25
C GLU A 330 -15.92 -5.37 55.67
N PRO A 331 -14.88 -5.84 56.40
CA PRO A 331 -15.06 -6.20 57.79
C PRO A 331 -15.46 -4.95 58.57
N GLU A 332 -16.40 -5.07 59.52
CA GLU A 332 -16.76 -3.95 60.39
C GLU A 332 -15.49 -3.30 60.93
N PRO A 333 -15.36 -1.96 60.86
CA PRO A 333 -14.15 -1.30 61.30
C PRO A 333 -13.92 -1.68 62.76
N ALA A 334 -12.87 -2.47 63.01
CA ALA A 334 -12.45 -2.82 64.35
C ALA A 334 -12.03 -1.51 65.03
N MET A 335 -12.96 -0.92 65.78
CA MET A 335 -12.77 0.33 66.51
C MET A 335 -11.75 0.07 67.62
N VAL A 336 -10.48 0.33 67.31
CA VAL A 336 -9.40 0.26 68.27
C VAL A 336 -9.55 1.44 69.24
N LYS A 337 -9.52 1.17 70.56
CA LYS A 337 -9.56 2.22 71.59
C LYS A 337 -8.53 3.30 71.27
N GLN A 338 -8.94 4.56 71.30
CA GLN A 338 -8.14 5.73 70.90
C GLN A 338 -6.74 5.77 71.53
N GLU A 339 -6.61 5.28 72.77
CA GLU A 339 -5.35 5.18 73.50
C GLU A 339 -4.32 4.25 72.84
N VAL A 340 -4.77 3.16 72.21
CA VAL A 340 -3.90 2.21 71.49
C VAL A 340 -3.50 2.79 70.13
N ALA A 341 -4.40 3.53 69.48
CA ALA A 341 -4.09 4.26 68.26
C ALA A 341 -3.06 5.37 68.51
N GLU A 342 -3.22 6.15 69.59
CA GLU A 342 -2.24 7.16 70.01
C GLU A 342 -0.88 6.55 70.34
N ARG A 343 -0.86 5.39 71.01
CA ARG A 343 0.39 4.70 71.35
C ARG A 343 1.12 4.18 70.11
N GLY A 344 0.37 3.67 69.13
CA GLY A 344 0.91 3.26 67.83
C GLY A 344 1.45 4.42 67.00
N VAL A 345 0.73 5.55 66.96
CA VAL A 345 1.17 6.77 66.26
C VAL A 345 2.40 7.39 66.94
N ARG A 346 2.47 7.43 68.28
CA ARG A 346 3.65 7.89 69.01
C ARG A 346 4.88 7.00 68.79
N ALA A 347 4.70 5.68 68.77
CA ALA A 347 5.78 4.74 68.48
C ALA A 347 6.28 4.90 67.03
N GLY A 348 5.36 5.05 66.06
CA GLY A 348 5.69 5.27 64.65
C GLY A 348 6.40 6.60 64.40
N LEU A 349 5.97 7.69 65.06
CA LEU A 349 6.67 8.98 65.03
C LEU A 349 8.08 8.88 65.62
N GLY A 350 8.25 8.19 66.76
CA GLY A 350 9.56 7.99 67.38
C GLY A 350 10.55 7.23 66.47
N VAL A 351 10.08 6.17 65.80
CA VAL A 351 10.88 5.42 64.83
C VAL A 351 11.18 6.25 63.58
N GLY A 352 10.18 7.00 63.08
CA GLY A 352 10.35 7.88 61.91
C GLY A 352 11.39 8.99 62.12
N TYR A 353 11.40 9.62 63.30
CA TYR A 353 12.43 10.62 63.65
C TYR A 353 13.83 9.99 63.81
N GLY A 354 13.92 8.79 64.40
CA GLY A 354 15.20 8.09 64.56
C GLY A 354 15.82 7.65 63.23
N VAL A 355 15.02 7.09 62.33
CA VAL A 355 15.48 6.61 61.01
C VAL A 355 15.79 7.78 60.07
N GLY A 356 15.02 8.87 60.13
CA GLY A 356 15.28 10.09 59.34
C GLY A 356 16.57 10.83 59.72
N ALA A 357 16.98 10.76 61.00
CA ALA A 357 18.25 11.31 61.47
C ALA A 357 19.47 10.48 61.02
N ALA A 358 19.35 9.15 60.98
CA ALA A 358 20.44 8.24 60.63
C ALA A 358 20.74 8.18 59.11
N THR A 359 19.78 8.54 58.26
CA THR A 359 19.88 8.42 56.79
C THR A 359 20.21 9.74 56.07
N GLY A 360 20.46 10.83 56.80
CA GLY A 360 20.87 12.12 56.23
C GLY A 360 19.75 13.02 55.71
N VAL A 361 18.48 12.58 55.75
CA VAL A 361 17.31 13.42 55.43
C VAL A 361 17.03 14.47 56.54
N GLY A 362 17.58 14.25 57.74
CA GLY A 362 17.48 15.17 58.88
C GLY A 362 18.05 16.57 58.67
N LEU A 363 18.90 16.79 57.66
CA LEU A 363 19.36 18.14 57.30
C LEU A 363 18.21 19.07 56.92
N GLY A 364 17.16 18.56 56.26
CA GLY A 364 15.98 19.34 55.91
C GLY A 364 15.16 19.79 57.14
N ALA A 365 15.06 18.93 58.16
CA ALA A 365 14.38 19.25 59.41
C ALA A 365 15.19 20.23 60.29
N ILE A 366 16.52 20.13 60.27
CA ILE A 366 17.42 21.09 60.93
C ILE A 366 17.34 22.45 60.24
N VAL A 367 17.37 22.49 58.90
CA VAL A 367 17.22 23.73 58.12
C VAL A 367 15.83 24.35 58.34
N ALA A 368 14.76 23.56 58.29
CA ALA A 368 13.41 24.03 58.58
C ALA A 368 13.25 24.53 60.03
N GLY A 369 13.89 23.86 61.00
CA GLY A 369 13.94 24.29 62.40
C GLY A 369 14.69 25.60 62.60
N ILE A 370 15.82 25.78 61.93
CA ILE A 370 16.61 27.02 61.95
C ILE A 370 15.83 28.17 61.29
N VAL A 371 15.18 27.91 60.14
CA VAL A 371 14.34 28.90 59.45
C VAL A 371 13.14 29.32 60.29
N ALA A 372 12.47 28.38 60.95
CA ALA A 372 11.36 28.66 61.86
C ALA A 372 11.81 29.45 63.10
N PHE A 373 12.99 29.16 63.64
CA PHE A 373 13.57 29.88 64.78
C PHE A 373 13.96 31.32 64.40
N ILE A 374 14.58 31.52 63.24
CA ILE A 374 14.93 32.84 62.69
C ILE A 374 13.68 33.66 62.38
N ALA A 375 12.64 33.06 61.78
CA ALA A 375 11.36 33.72 61.52
C ALA A 375 10.67 34.17 62.81
N LYS A 376 10.79 33.40 63.89
CA LYS A 376 10.23 33.74 65.21
C LYS A 376 11.00 34.85 65.94
N LEU A 377 12.30 35.00 65.66
CA LEU A 377 13.16 36.08 66.13
C LEU A 377 12.92 37.39 65.35
N LEU A 378 12.67 37.31 64.04
CA LEU A 378 12.40 38.47 63.17
C LEU A 378 10.94 38.94 63.24
N GLY A 379 9.99 38.07 63.58
CA GLY A 379 8.56 38.40 63.76
C GLY A 379 8.19 39.03 65.11
N ARG A 380 9.19 39.38 65.95
CA ARG A 380 9.01 40.17 67.17
C ARG A 380 9.64 41.56 66.98
N ARG A 381 8.99 42.39 66.17
CA ARG A 381 9.02 43.84 66.28
C ARG A 381 7.61 44.37 66.15
#